data_AF-A0A445DIF0-F1
#
_entry.id   AF-A0A445DIF0-F1
#
_cell.length_a   1.000
_cell.length_b   1.000
_cell.length_c   1.000
_cell.angle_alpha   90.00
_cell.angle_beta   90.00
_cell.angle_gamma   90.00
#
_symmetry.space_group_name_H-M   'P 1'
#
loop_
_entity.id
_entity.type
_entity.pdbx_description
1 polymer ?
#
loop_
_entity_poly.entity_id
_entity_poly.type
_entity_poly.pdbx_seq_one_letter_code
_entity_poly.pdbx_strand_id
1 'polypeptide(L)'
;MSLGNNRLQGTIISEICKIKQLSELYITENKLISGEVPTCFGNLTSLRKLYLNSNKLSKVPSSLWSLRDILEVNLSDNALTLSLPIEIGNLKDVTFLDLSKNMISGSIPGSISGLQNLQILNLSQNKLVGGIPDSLGSLISLTDLDLSQNNLFGLIPRSLESLHYLEFINLSHNSLEGEIPSGGPFKNFTAQSFMFNKALCGNARLQVPACSKVKKKGSNANIFFIKCILPIMVSIILAANGFDESNLLGRGSFGCVQRLNIMIDVASALEYLHHGSSPIVVHCDVKPCNVLLDEDIVGHVSDFGIAKLLGEGQSKEYTKTMATVGYIAPVAKFGSKGIISTKGDVYSFGIMLMETFTRKKPTDDLFVAGLSMKGWISESLSRAIDQVVDSNLLQDEGHHHVDDIIASTSSILKLALNCCEDLPEERMNMEDIAASLNKVKAKFLKANDKDVVRFCRK
;
A
#
# COMPACT_ATOMS: atom_id res chain seq x y z
N MET A 1 -39.23 -4.82 -20.93
CA MET A 1 -38.94 -3.71 -21.89
C MET A 1 -37.57 -3.95 -22.48
N SER A 2 -37.46 -4.02 -23.82
CA SER A 2 -36.17 -4.21 -24.49
C SER A 2 -35.90 -3.08 -25.48
N LEU A 3 -34.74 -2.44 -25.31
CA LEU A 3 -34.21 -1.31 -26.07
C LEU A 3 -32.77 -1.61 -26.54
N GLY A 4 -32.36 -2.87 -26.52
CA GLY A 4 -31.01 -3.30 -26.88
C GLY A 4 -30.68 -3.13 -28.36
N ASN A 5 -29.39 -3.05 -28.69
CA ASN A 5 -28.84 -3.05 -30.05
C ASN A 5 -29.39 -1.92 -30.93
N ASN A 6 -29.61 -0.76 -30.32
CA ASN A 6 -29.99 0.46 -31.02
C ASN A 6 -28.81 1.46 -31.00
N ARG A 7 -29.03 2.66 -31.56
CA ARG A 7 -28.08 3.79 -31.47
C ARG A 7 -28.62 4.87 -30.55
N LEU A 8 -29.32 4.48 -29.47
CA LEU A 8 -29.92 5.43 -28.55
C LEU A 8 -28.83 6.24 -27.86
N GLN A 9 -29.09 7.54 -27.70
CA GLN A 9 -28.16 8.51 -27.12
C GLN A 9 -28.84 9.28 -25.99
N GLY A 10 -28.03 9.87 -25.11
CA GLY A 10 -28.51 10.67 -23.98
C GLY A 10 -28.39 9.93 -22.65
N THR A 11 -29.38 10.12 -21.77
CA THR A 11 -29.40 9.52 -20.42
C THR A 11 -30.63 8.62 -20.25
N ILE A 12 -30.57 7.72 -19.27
CA ILE A 12 -31.76 6.95 -18.87
C ILE A 12 -32.69 7.92 -18.11
N ILE A 13 -33.89 8.15 -18.65
CA ILE A 13 -34.85 9.08 -18.07
C ILE A 13 -35.51 8.49 -16.82
N SER A 14 -35.81 9.34 -15.83
CA SER A 14 -36.39 8.93 -14.55
C SER A 14 -37.83 8.42 -14.65
N GLU A 15 -38.53 8.80 -15.72
CA GLU A 15 -39.92 8.47 -15.99
C GLU A 15 -40.15 6.97 -16.14
N ILE A 16 -39.12 6.21 -16.52
CA ILE A 16 -39.19 4.73 -16.56
C ILE A 16 -39.59 4.15 -15.20
N CYS A 17 -39.25 4.84 -14.10
CA CYS A 17 -39.61 4.44 -12.74
C CYS A 17 -41.11 4.57 -12.40
N LYS A 18 -41.91 5.18 -13.29
CA LYS A 18 -43.38 5.21 -13.19
C LYS A 18 -44.00 3.86 -13.56
N ILE A 19 -43.26 3.00 -14.26
CA ILE A 19 -43.70 1.66 -14.66
C ILE A 19 -43.45 0.67 -13.50
N LYS A 20 -44.31 0.70 -12.47
CA LYS A 20 -44.13 -0.12 -11.25
C LYS A 20 -44.14 -1.63 -11.47
N GLN A 21 -44.71 -2.09 -12.58
CA GLN A 21 -44.75 -3.50 -12.99
C GLN A 21 -43.53 -3.91 -13.83
N LEU A 22 -42.56 -3.02 -14.03
CA LEU A 22 -41.38 -3.32 -14.85
C LEU A 22 -40.59 -4.46 -14.21
N SER A 23 -40.69 -5.64 -14.81
CA SER A 23 -39.99 -6.85 -14.34
C SER A 23 -38.67 -7.06 -15.06
N GLU A 24 -38.58 -6.70 -16.33
CA GLU A 24 -37.37 -6.89 -17.11
C GLU A 24 -37.05 -5.62 -17.89
N LEU A 25 -35.79 -5.19 -17.82
CA LEU A 25 -35.29 -4.02 -18.53
C LEU A 25 -33.97 -4.35 -19.23
N TYR A 26 -34.00 -4.29 -20.55
CA TYR A 26 -32.82 -4.46 -21.40
C TYR A 26 -32.53 -3.17 -22.15
N ILE A 27 -31.41 -2.53 -21.83
CA ILE A 27 -30.87 -1.35 -22.52
C ILE A 27 -29.42 -1.67 -22.86
N THR A 28 -29.21 -2.59 -23.79
CA THR A 28 -27.88 -3.14 -24.10
C THR A 28 -27.32 -2.56 -25.40
N GLU A 29 -25.99 -2.50 -25.53
CA GLU A 29 -25.30 -2.19 -26.79
C GLU A 29 -25.71 -0.87 -27.50
N ASN A 30 -26.09 0.17 -26.75
CA ASN A 30 -26.47 1.45 -27.35
C ASN A 30 -25.28 2.41 -27.55
N LYS A 31 -24.15 2.16 -26.86
CA LYS A 31 -22.85 2.89 -26.95
C LYS A 31 -22.87 4.40 -26.68
N LEU A 32 -24.02 5.08 -26.70
CA LEU A 32 -24.17 6.53 -26.55
C LEU A 32 -25.07 6.93 -25.38
N ILE A 33 -25.64 5.96 -24.65
CA ILE A 33 -26.31 6.21 -23.37
C ILE A 33 -25.23 6.44 -22.32
N SER A 34 -25.28 7.58 -21.66
CA SER A 34 -24.28 8.07 -20.71
C SER A 34 -24.95 8.62 -19.44
N GLY A 35 -24.13 9.03 -18.47
CA GLY A 35 -24.61 9.57 -17.20
C GLY A 35 -24.87 8.49 -16.15
N GLU A 36 -25.69 8.82 -15.15
CA GLU A 36 -25.95 7.97 -13.99
C GLU A 36 -27.27 7.21 -14.15
N VAL A 37 -27.35 6.00 -13.59
CA VAL A 37 -28.62 5.27 -13.47
C VAL A 37 -29.54 6.05 -12.51
N PRO A 38 -30.82 6.30 -12.86
CA PRO A 38 -31.73 7.05 -12.00
C PRO A 38 -31.88 6.44 -10.61
N THR A 39 -31.80 7.28 -9.56
CA THR A 39 -31.88 6.85 -8.15
C THR A 39 -33.16 6.07 -7.81
N CYS A 40 -34.23 6.31 -8.56
CA CYS A 40 -35.51 5.63 -8.43
C CYS A 40 -35.50 4.15 -8.82
N PHE A 41 -34.43 3.65 -9.48
CA PHE A 41 -34.30 2.22 -9.82
C PHE A 41 -34.33 1.32 -8.59
N GLY A 42 -33.81 1.80 -7.45
CA GLY A 42 -33.91 1.06 -6.18
C GLY A 42 -35.34 0.91 -5.64
N ASN A 43 -36.34 1.57 -6.24
CA ASN A 43 -37.75 1.45 -5.88
C ASN A 43 -38.57 0.65 -6.92
N LEU A 44 -37.89 -0.04 -7.85
CA LEU A 44 -38.51 -0.96 -8.80
C LEU A 44 -38.50 -2.39 -8.23
N THR A 45 -39.29 -2.63 -7.19
CA THR A 45 -39.33 -3.92 -6.47
C THR A 45 -39.81 -5.11 -7.32
N SER A 46 -40.53 -4.84 -8.41
CA SER A 46 -40.95 -5.86 -9.39
C SER A 46 -39.82 -6.32 -10.32
N LEU A 47 -38.70 -5.59 -10.36
CA LEU A 47 -37.60 -5.86 -11.28
C LEU A 47 -36.94 -7.20 -10.93
N ARG A 48 -36.75 -8.03 -11.95
CA ARG A 48 -36.13 -9.36 -11.90
C ARG A 48 -34.87 -9.39 -12.77
N LYS A 49 -34.89 -8.73 -13.92
CA LYS A 49 -33.77 -8.70 -14.87
C LYS A 49 -33.41 -7.28 -15.25
N LEU A 50 -32.15 -6.90 -15.05
CA LEU A 50 -31.63 -5.59 -15.40
C LEU A 50 -30.35 -5.74 -16.21
N TYR A 51 -30.42 -5.38 -17.50
CA TYR A 51 -29.31 -5.44 -18.43
C TYR A 51 -29.06 -4.04 -18.99
N LEU A 52 -27.96 -3.41 -18.57
CA LEU A 52 -27.52 -2.08 -19.02
C LEU A 52 -26.12 -2.12 -19.66
N ASN A 53 -25.66 -3.29 -20.10
CA ASN A 53 -24.30 -3.50 -20.58
C ASN A 53 -24.00 -2.83 -21.93
N SER A 54 -22.70 -2.58 -22.18
CA SER A 54 -22.19 -1.96 -23.42
C SER A 54 -22.78 -0.55 -23.68
N ASN A 55 -22.65 0.30 -22.67
CA ASN A 55 -23.04 1.73 -22.69
C ASN A 55 -21.89 2.59 -22.11
N LYS A 56 -22.19 3.85 -21.75
CA LYS A 56 -21.24 4.81 -21.15
C LYS A 56 -21.72 5.30 -19.77
N LEU A 57 -22.37 4.44 -19.00
CA LEU A 57 -22.87 4.78 -17.67
C LEU A 57 -21.70 5.00 -16.71
N SER A 58 -21.79 6.01 -15.85
CA SER A 58 -20.72 6.40 -14.92
C SER A 58 -20.99 6.01 -13.46
N LYS A 59 -22.26 5.92 -13.04
CA LYS A 59 -22.64 5.51 -11.67
C LYS A 59 -23.97 4.76 -11.63
N VAL A 60 -24.12 4.00 -10.54
CA VAL A 60 -25.33 3.29 -10.15
C VAL A 60 -25.72 3.70 -8.73
N PRO A 61 -27.01 3.96 -8.44
CA PRO A 61 -27.44 4.40 -7.12
C PRO A 61 -27.31 3.28 -6.10
N SER A 62 -26.93 3.62 -4.87
CA SER A 62 -26.78 2.66 -3.77
C SER A 62 -28.06 1.88 -3.47
N SER A 63 -29.22 2.50 -3.71
CA SER A 63 -30.53 1.88 -3.55
C SER A 63 -30.75 0.67 -4.47
N LEU A 64 -30.04 0.56 -5.60
CA LEU A 64 -30.15 -0.60 -6.50
C LEU A 64 -29.75 -1.90 -5.79
N TRP A 65 -28.73 -1.83 -4.93
CA TRP A 65 -28.20 -2.99 -4.20
C TRP A 65 -29.15 -3.52 -3.12
N SER A 66 -30.31 -2.89 -2.93
CA SER A 66 -31.33 -3.33 -1.96
C SER A 66 -32.49 -4.11 -2.60
N LEU A 67 -32.47 -4.35 -3.91
CA LEU A 67 -33.52 -5.09 -4.63
C LEU A 67 -33.42 -6.60 -4.36
N ARG A 68 -34.12 -7.09 -3.33
CA ARG A 68 -33.99 -8.48 -2.84
C ARG A 68 -34.37 -9.55 -3.85
N ASP A 69 -35.39 -9.26 -4.66
CA ASP A 69 -35.99 -10.22 -5.61
C ASP A 69 -35.32 -10.19 -6.99
N ILE A 70 -34.25 -9.39 -7.19
CA ILE A 70 -33.59 -9.30 -8.49
C ILE A 70 -32.82 -10.60 -8.76
N LEU A 71 -32.97 -11.14 -9.99
CA LEU A 71 -32.39 -12.42 -10.39
C LEU A 71 -31.12 -12.23 -11.22
N GLU A 72 -31.12 -11.25 -12.12
CA GLU A 72 -30.05 -11.04 -13.09
C GLU A 72 -29.71 -9.56 -13.19
N VAL A 73 -28.43 -9.23 -12.99
CA VAL A 73 -27.89 -7.87 -13.13
C VAL A 73 -26.67 -7.91 -14.04
N ASN A 74 -26.76 -7.25 -15.19
CA ASN A 74 -25.64 -7.04 -16.09
C ASN A 74 -25.38 -5.55 -16.29
N LEU A 75 -24.26 -5.07 -15.75
CA LEU A 75 -23.77 -3.70 -15.87
C LEU A 75 -22.40 -3.65 -16.55
N SER A 76 -22.00 -4.74 -17.21
CA SER A 76 -20.68 -4.85 -17.82
C SER A 76 -20.45 -3.85 -18.95
N ASP A 77 -19.19 -3.59 -19.28
CA ASP A 77 -18.78 -2.76 -20.42
C ASP A 77 -19.41 -1.35 -20.35
N ASN A 78 -19.06 -0.64 -19.27
CA ASN A 78 -19.49 0.73 -18.97
C ASN A 78 -18.29 1.52 -18.40
N ALA A 79 -18.53 2.73 -17.88
CA ALA A 79 -17.53 3.58 -17.25
C ALA A 79 -17.77 3.74 -15.73
N LEU A 80 -18.29 2.70 -15.06
CA LEU A 80 -18.69 2.79 -13.65
C LEU A 80 -17.47 3.01 -12.75
N THR A 81 -17.43 4.17 -12.07
CA THR A 81 -16.40 4.53 -11.08
C THR A 81 -16.98 4.46 -9.67
N LEU A 82 -17.13 3.24 -9.13
CA LEU A 82 -17.69 3.00 -7.80
C LEU A 82 -16.86 1.99 -7.01
N SER A 83 -17.10 1.92 -5.71
CA SER A 83 -16.67 0.79 -4.87
C SER A 83 -17.88 -0.09 -4.57
N LEU A 84 -17.68 -1.41 -4.51
CA LEU A 84 -18.76 -2.34 -4.20
C LEU A 84 -19.27 -2.09 -2.77
N PRO A 85 -20.54 -1.70 -2.59
CA PRO A 85 -21.06 -1.34 -1.28
C PRO A 85 -21.44 -2.58 -0.46
N ILE A 86 -21.49 -2.46 0.87
CA ILE A 86 -21.82 -3.60 1.75
C ILE A 86 -23.23 -4.13 1.49
N GLU A 87 -24.13 -3.25 1.06
CA GLU A 87 -25.52 -3.53 0.70
C GLU A 87 -25.67 -4.52 -0.45
N ILE A 88 -24.63 -4.77 -1.25
CA ILE A 88 -24.67 -5.79 -2.31
C ILE A 88 -25.12 -7.16 -1.77
N GLY A 89 -24.78 -7.48 -0.52
CA GLY A 89 -25.22 -8.71 0.15
C GLY A 89 -26.73 -8.83 0.37
N ASN A 90 -27.52 -7.79 0.07
CA ASN A 90 -28.98 -7.79 0.17
C ASN A 90 -29.69 -8.37 -1.05
N LEU A 91 -28.99 -8.60 -2.17
CA LEU A 91 -29.59 -9.20 -3.38
C LEU A 91 -29.78 -10.71 -3.17
N LYS A 92 -30.81 -11.11 -2.42
CA LYS A 92 -30.95 -12.50 -1.94
C LYS A 92 -31.26 -13.53 -3.03
N ASP A 93 -31.98 -13.12 -4.08
CA ASP A 93 -32.39 -14.03 -5.14
C ASP A 93 -31.51 -13.95 -6.39
N VAL A 94 -30.42 -13.15 -6.35
CA VAL A 94 -29.57 -12.96 -7.52
C VAL A 94 -28.84 -14.26 -7.88
N THR A 95 -28.89 -14.61 -9.15
CA THR A 95 -28.25 -15.78 -9.75
C THR A 95 -27.14 -15.38 -10.72
N PHE A 96 -27.25 -14.20 -11.35
CA PHE A 96 -26.29 -13.67 -12.30
C PHE A 96 -25.92 -12.23 -11.94
N LEU A 97 -24.62 -11.98 -11.75
CA LEU A 97 -24.08 -10.64 -11.51
C LEU A 97 -22.82 -10.42 -12.36
N ASP A 98 -22.94 -9.57 -13.37
CA ASP A 98 -21.82 -9.16 -14.21
C ASP A 98 -21.57 -7.64 -14.13
N LEU A 99 -20.42 -7.28 -13.57
CA LEU A 99 -19.93 -5.91 -13.42
C LEU A 99 -18.60 -5.71 -14.16
N SER A 100 -18.24 -6.64 -15.06
CA SER A 100 -16.94 -6.64 -15.74
C SER A 100 -16.73 -5.45 -16.67
N LYS A 101 -15.47 -5.17 -17.05
CA LYS A 101 -15.11 -4.09 -17.99
C LYS A 101 -15.65 -2.73 -17.53
N ASN A 102 -15.31 -2.35 -16.31
CA ASN A 102 -15.66 -1.07 -15.71
C ASN A 102 -14.42 -0.47 -15.02
N MET A 103 -14.62 0.58 -14.22
CA MET A 103 -13.57 1.25 -13.45
C MET A 103 -13.78 1.06 -11.94
N ILE A 104 -14.38 -0.07 -11.53
CA ILE A 104 -14.72 -0.35 -10.13
C ILE A 104 -13.44 -0.55 -9.32
N SER A 105 -13.31 0.16 -8.20
CA SER A 105 -12.14 0.13 -7.31
C SER A 105 -12.51 -0.30 -5.90
N GLY A 106 -11.53 -0.36 -4.99
CA GLY A 106 -11.73 -0.85 -3.62
C GLY A 106 -11.71 -2.38 -3.55
N SER A 107 -12.08 -2.92 -2.39
CA SER A 107 -12.08 -4.37 -2.14
C SER A 107 -13.43 -5.02 -2.43
N ILE A 108 -13.41 -6.34 -2.61
CA ILE A 108 -14.63 -7.15 -2.65
C ILE A 108 -15.15 -7.26 -1.20
N PRO A 109 -16.35 -6.74 -0.87
CA PRO A 109 -16.83 -6.73 0.50
C PRO A 109 -17.20 -8.14 0.97
N GLY A 110 -16.91 -8.46 2.23
CA GLY A 110 -17.25 -9.76 2.82
C GLY A 110 -18.76 -10.07 2.83
N SER A 111 -19.60 -9.03 2.73
CA SER A 111 -21.06 -9.15 2.59
C SER A 111 -21.52 -9.80 1.29
N ILE A 112 -20.61 -9.99 0.31
CA ILE A 112 -20.92 -10.78 -0.89
C ILE A 112 -21.38 -12.20 -0.57
N SER A 113 -21.00 -12.72 0.61
CA SER A 113 -21.53 -13.97 1.17
C SER A 113 -23.06 -14.00 1.32
N GLY A 114 -23.74 -12.85 1.31
CA GLY A 114 -25.19 -12.77 1.35
C GLY A 114 -25.90 -13.27 0.08
N LEU A 115 -25.19 -13.46 -1.03
CA LEU A 115 -25.71 -13.82 -2.35
C LEU A 115 -25.85 -15.34 -2.53
N GLN A 116 -26.60 -16.00 -1.65
CA GLN A 116 -26.62 -17.47 -1.51
C GLN A 116 -27.07 -18.26 -2.77
N ASN A 117 -27.82 -17.61 -3.66
CA ASN A 117 -28.31 -18.20 -4.91
C ASN A 117 -27.42 -17.90 -6.13
N LEU A 118 -26.31 -17.17 -5.93
CA LEU A 118 -25.46 -16.71 -7.04
C LEU A 118 -24.79 -17.88 -7.74
N GLN A 119 -24.93 -17.92 -9.06
CA GLN A 119 -24.33 -18.92 -9.95
C GLN A 119 -23.17 -18.31 -10.73
N ILE A 120 -23.36 -17.11 -11.27
CA ILE A 120 -22.35 -16.44 -12.09
C ILE A 120 -21.96 -15.11 -11.46
N LEU A 121 -20.67 -14.97 -11.13
CA LEU A 121 -20.06 -13.72 -10.68
C LEU A 121 -18.91 -13.33 -11.61
N ASN A 122 -19.08 -12.22 -12.32
CA ASN A 122 -18.04 -11.65 -13.16
C ASN A 122 -17.69 -10.22 -12.72
N LEU A 123 -16.49 -10.06 -12.17
CA LEU A 123 -15.90 -8.78 -11.77
C LEU A 123 -14.62 -8.46 -12.56
N SER A 124 -14.36 -9.19 -13.65
CA SER A 124 -13.13 -9.08 -14.42
C SER A 124 -12.94 -7.70 -15.08
N GLN A 125 -11.70 -7.35 -15.43
CA GLN A 125 -11.39 -6.08 -16.13
C GLN A 125 -11.90 -4.85 -15.36
N ASN A 126 -11.49 -4.74 -14.09
CA ASN A 126 -11.79 -3.62 -13.20
C ASN A 126 -10.49 -3.16 -12.50
N LYS A 127 -10.61 -2.31 -11.47
CA LYS A 127 -9.50 -1.81 -10.65
C LYS A 127 -9.60 -2.30 -9.20
N LEU A 128 -10.18 -3.47 -8.96
CA LEU A 128 -10.35 -4.02 -7.61
C LEU A 128 -8.98 -4.30 -6.97
N VAL A 129 -8.86 -4.01 -5.69
CA VAL A 129 -7.66 -4.19 -4.86
C VAL A 129 -8.01 -5.01 -3.61
N GLY A 130 -7.00 -5.45 -2.84
CA GLY A 130 -7.22 -6.27 -1.64
C GLY A 130 -7.27 -7.76 -1.95
N GLY A 131 -7.53 -8.55 -0.91
CA GLY A 131 -7.67 -10.00 -1.02
C GLY A 131 -9.04 -10.45 -1.51
N ILE A 132 -9.08 -11.67 -2.06
CA ILE A 132 -10.34 -12.39 -2.27
C ILE A 132 -10.88 -12.76 -0.88
N PRO A 133 -12.10 -12.34 -0.49
CA PRO A 133 -12.60 -12.58 0.86
C PRO A 133 -12.88 -14.08 1.08
N ASP A 134 -12.47 -14.61 2.23
CA ASP A 134 -12.75 -16.01 2.61
C ASP A 134 -14.24 -16.35 2.55
N SER A 135 -15.10 -15.36 2.82
CA SER A 135 -16.56 -15.50 2.79
C SER A 135 -17.12 -15.79 1.39
N LEU A 136 -16.35 -15.59 0.31
CA LEU A 136 -16.76 -15.98 -1.04
C LEU A 136 -16.96 -17.51 -1.16
N GLY A 137 -16.25 -18.30 -0.34
CA GLY A 137 -16.42 -19.75 -0.24
C GLY A 137 -17.76 -20.19 0.37
N SER A 138 -18.63 -19.27 0.81
CA SER A 138 -19.99 -19.60 1.24
C SER A 138 -21.02 -19.58 0.11
N LEU A 139 -20.63 -19.19 -1.11
CA LEU A 139 -21.52 -19.13 -2.27
C LEU A 139 -21.63 -20.50 -2.95
N ILE A 140 -22.18 -21.48 -2.24
CA ILE A 140 -22.15 -22.89 -2.66
C ILE A 140 -22.82 -23.18 -4.00
N SER A 141 -23.68 -22.28 -4.51
CA SER A 141 -24.36 -22.39 -5.81
C SER A 141 -23.53 -21.89 -6.99
N LEU A 142 -22.34 -21.32 -6.74
CA LEU A 142 -21.52 -20.66 -7.75
C LEU A 142 -20.96 -21.68 -8.76
N THR A 143 -21.20 -21.42 -10.05
CA THR A 143 -20.72 -22.20 -11.19
C THR A 143 -19.59 -21.49 -11.93
N ASP A 144 -19.62 -20.15 -11.98
CA ASP A 144 -18.67 -19.34 -12.73
C ASP A 144 -18.18 -18.16 -11.91
N LEU A 145 -16.85 -18.07 -11.76
CA LEU A 145 -16.18 -16.98 -11.08
C LEU A 145 -15.06 -16.39 -11.94
N ASP A 146 -15.26 -15.16 -12.43
CA ASP A 146 -14.20 -14.41 -13.13
C ASP A 146 -13.82 -13.15 -12.35
N LEU A 147 -12.59 -13.15 -11.82
CA LEU A 147 -11.95 -12.02 -11.14
C LEU A 147 -10.71 -11.54 -11.90
N SER A 148 -10.51 -12.01 -13.14
CA SER A 148 -9.28 -11.74 -13.90
C SER A 148 -9.10 -10.27 -14.26
N GLN A 149 -7.86 -9.88 -14.55
CA GLN A 149 -7.54 -8.50 -14.96
C GLN A 149 -8.00 -7.46 -13.93
N ASN A 150 -7.55 -7.63 -12.70
CA ASN A 150 -7.73 -6.70 -11.58
C ASN A 150 -6.37 -6.50 -10.87
N ASN A 151 -6.38 -5.79 -9.74
CA ASN A 151 -5.21 -5.57 -8.89
C ASN A 151 -5.33 -6.33 -7.55
N LEU A 152 -6.01 -7.49 -7.53
CA LEU A 152 -6.19 -8.30 -6.33
C LEU A 152 -4.85 -8.89 -5.88
N PHE A 153 -4.63 -9.00 -4.57
CA PHE A 153 -3.39 -9.52 -3.98
C PHE A 153 -3.64 -10.44 -2.79
N GLY A 154 -2.61 -11.10 -2.29
CA GLY A 154 -2.72 -12.06 -1.18
C GLY A 154 -3.07 -13.47 -1.65
N LEU A 155 -3.48 -14.31 -0.70
CA LEU A 155 -3.72 -15.73 -0.94
C LEU A 155 -5.05 -15.97 -1.65
N ILE A 156 -5.12 -17.06 -2.42
CA ILE A 156 -6.40 -17.63 -2.88
C ILE A 156 -7.03 -18.37 -1.69
N PRO A 157 -8.22 -17.98 -1.19
CA PRO A 157 -8.84 -18.62 -0.04
C PRO A 157 -9.07 -20.11 -0.25
N ARG A 158 -8.65 -20.92 0.73
CA ARG A 158 -8.97 -22.36 0.73
C ARG A 158 -10.46 -22.63 0.91
N SER A 159 -11.23 -21.66 1.40
CA SER A 159 -12.69 -21.76 1.45
C SER A 159 -13.29 -21.96 0.06
N LEU A 160 -12.64 -21.54 -1.03
CA LEU A 160 -13.12 -21.79 -2.39
C LEU A 160 -13.10 -23.29 -2.77
N GLU A 161 -12.40 -24.14 -2.01
CA GLU A 161 -12.46 -25.60 -2.21
C GLU A 161 -13.85 -26.18 -1.88
N SER A 162 -14.71 -25.46 -1.15
CA SER A 162 -16.08 -25.88 -0.81
C SER A 162 -17.10 -25.67 -1.94
N LEU A 163 -16.72 -24.98 -3.01
CA LEU A 163 -17.62 -24.62 -4.12
C LEU A 163 -17.76 -25.79 -5.09
N HIS A 164 -18.49 -26.82 -4.68
CA HIS A 164 -18.55 -28.11 -5.39
C HIS A 164 -19.14 -28.02 -6.81
N TYR A 165 -19.93 -26.99 -7.10
CA TYR A 165 -20.51 -26.74 -8.43
C TYR A 165 -19.70 -25.78 -9.30
N LEU A 166 -18.54 -25.30 -8.83
CA LEU A 166 -17.72 -24.34 -9.57
C LEU A 166 -17.05 -25.04 -10.77
N GLU A 167 -17.49 -24.70 -11.97
CA GLU A 167 -17.01 -25.26 -13.24
C GLU A 167 -15.96 -24.36 -13.89
N PHE A 168 -16.13 -23.04 -13.76
CA PHE A 168 -15.23 -22.05 -14.33
C PHE A 168 -14.66 -21.14 -13.24
N ILE A 169 -13.33 -21.01 -13.23
CA ILE A 169 -12.64 -19.99 -12.47
C ILE A 169 -11.60 -19.29 -13.34
N ASN A 170 -11.52 -17.98 -13.21
CA ASN A 170 -10.45 -17.19 -13.81
C ASN A 170 -9.98 -16.11 -12.85
N LEU A 171 -8.77 -16.29 -12.33
CA LEU A 171 -8.06 -15.38 -11.42
C LEU A 171 -6.82 -14.77 -12.09
N SER A 172 -6.64 -14.98 -13.40
CA SER A 172 -5.46 -14.56 -14.13
C SER A 172 -5.29 -13.04 -14.16
N HIS A 173 -4.08 -12.56 -14.41
CA HIS A 173 -3.77 -11.13 -14.46
C HIS A 173 -4.19 -10.37 -13.18
N ASN A 174 -3.70 -10.87 -12.04
CA ASN A 174 -3.78 -10.20 -10.75
C ASN A 174 -2.38 -10.19 -10.10
N SER A 175 -2.30 -9.84 -8.82
CA SER A 175 -1.10 -9.92 -7.98
C SER A 175 -1.25 -10.95 -6.85
N LEU A 176 -1.97 -12.05 -7.10
CA LEU A 176 -2.18 -13.13 -6.13
C LEU A 176 -0.88 -13.90 -5.85
N GLU A 177 -0.76 -14.43 -4.63
CA GLU A 177 0.45 -15.09 -4.14
C GLU A 177 0.14 -16.36 -3.33
N GLY A 178 1.18 -17.15 -3.08
CA GLY A 178 1.11 -18.34 -2.25
C GLY A 178 0.61 -19.59 -2.98
N GLU A 179 0.27 -20.61 -2.20
CA GLU A 179 -0.14 -21.92 -2.72
C GLU A 179 -1.55 -21.85 -3.33
N ILE A 180 -1.67 -22.26 -4.59
CA ILE A 180 -2.98 -22.48 -5.21
C ILE A 180 -3.66 -23.66 -4.50
N PRO A 181 -4.91 -23.50 -4.00
CA PRO A 181 -5.68 -24.58 -3.41
C PRO A 181 -5.71 -25.83 -4.32
N SER A 182 -5.81 -27.01 -3.72
CA SER A 182 -5.69 -28.29 -4.45
C SER A 182 -6.87 -29.23 -4.20
N GLY A 183 -7.76 -28.87 -3.26
CA GLY A 183 -9.01 -29.56 -2.97
C GLY A 183 -10.18 -29.10 -3.86
N GLY A 184 -11.30 -29.81 -3.72
CA GLY A 184 -12.55 -29.48 -4.40
C GLY A 184 -12.42 -29.27 -5.92
N PRO A 185 -13.02 -28.20 -6.49
CA PRO A 185 -13.01 -27.94 -7.93
C PRO A 185 -11.62 -27.55 -8.46
N PHE A 186 -10.67 -27.17 -7.59
CA PHE A 186 -9.29 -26.84 -7.98
C PHE A 186 -8.50 -28.01 -8.55
N LYS A 187 -9.05 -29.23 -8.53
CA LYS A 187 -8.49 -30.39 -9.25
C LYS A 187 -8.76 -30.36 -10.75
N ASN A 188 -9.78 -29.61 -11.18
CA ASN A 188 -10.26 -29.59 -12.56
C ASN A 188 -9.78 -28.36 -13.34
N PHE A 189 -9.46 -27.24 -12.67
CA PHE A 189 -9.03 -26.01 -13.32
C PHE A 189 -7.69 -26.12 -14.04
N THR A 190 -7.43 -25.24 -15.00
CA THR A 190 -6.20 -25.26 -15.81
C THR A 190 -5.23 -24.17 -15.39
N ALA A 191 -3.99 -24.24 -15.87
CA ALA A 191 -3.00 -23.18 -15.67
C ALA A 191 -3.49 -21.80 -16.14
N GLN A 192 -4.34 -21.76 -17.18
CA GLN A 192 -4.91 -20.54 -17.75
C GLN A 192 -5.62 -19.68 -16.69
N SER A 193 -6.33 -20.34 -15.77
CA SER A 193 -7.08 -19.69 -14.69
C SER A 193 -6.22 -18.89 -13.72
N PHE A 194 -4.90 -19.13 -13.68
CA PHE A 194 -4.00 -18.57 -12.67
C PHE A 194 -2.83 -17.77 -13.26
N MET A 195 -2.73 -17.69 -14.59
CA MET A 195 -1.59 -17.06 -15.27
C MET A 195 -1.40 -15.60 -14.87
N PHE A 196 -0.18 -15.12 -15.05
CA PHE A 196 0.19 -13.73 -14.77
C PHE A 196 0.04 -13.30 -13.30
N ASN A 197 -0.06 -14.26 -12.37
CA ASN A 197 0.15 -14.06 -10.93
C ASN A 197 1.52 -14.63 -10.54
N LYS A 198 2.55 -13.78 -10.55
CA LYS A 198 3.96 -14.24 -10.51
C LYS A 198 4.38 -14.96 -9.22
N ALA A 199 3.66 -14.71 -8.13
CA ALA A 199 3.98 -15.24 -6.81
C ALA A 199 3.14 -16.47 -6.43
N LEU A 200 2.32 -17.00 -7.35
CA LEU A 200 1.63 -18.26 -7.12
C LEU A 200 2.59 -19.44 -7.23
N CYS A 201 2.39 -20.42 -6.35
CA CYS A 201 3.06 -21.71 -6.37
C CYS A 201 2.03 -22.83 -6.20
N GLY A 202 2.41 -24.09 -6.49
CA GLY A 202 1.53 -25.22 -6.23
C GLY A 202 1.80 -26.42 -7.11
N ASN A 203 0.72 -27.09 -7.51
CA ASN A 203 0.79 -28.30 -8.32
C ASN A 203 1.38 -28.00 -9.71
N ALA A 204 2.36 -28.79 -10.15
CA ALA A 204 3.04 -28.63 -11.43
C ALA A 204 2.08 -28.61 -12.64
N ARG A 205 0.90 -29.24 -12.57
CA ARG A 205 -0.11 -29.20 -13.64
C ARG A 205 -0.60 -27.77 -13.96
N LEU A 206 -0.52 -26.88 -12.98
CA LEU A 206 -0.94 -25.48 -13.10
C LEU A 206 0.18 -24.59 -13.67
N GLN A 207 1.32 -25.17 -14.08
CA GLN A 207 2.46 -24.46 -14.66
C GLN A 207 3.01 -23.35 -13.77
N VAL A 208 2.88 -23.52 -12.45
CA VAL A 208 3.46 -22.66 -11.43
C VAL A 208 4.64 -23.36 -10.75
N PRO A 209 5.59 -22.61 -10.16
CA PRO A 209 6.64 -23.18 -9.34
C PRO A 209 6.08 -24.04 -8.20
N ALA A 210 6.82 -25.07 -7.77
CA ALA A 210 6.47 -25.82 -6.57
C ALA A 210 6.56 -24.93 -5.33
N CYS A 211 5.63 -25.07 -4.39
CA CYS A 211 5.71 -24.32 -3.14
C CYS A 211 6.89 -24.79 -2.29
N SER A 212 7.69 -23.85 -1.81
CA SER A 212 8.79 -24.12 -0.89
C SER A 212 8.25 -24.69 0.41
N LYS A 213 8.51 -25.97 0.70
CA LYS A 213 8.23 -26.57 2.01
C LYS A 213 9.18 -25.95 3.04
N VAL A 214 8.74 -24.90 3.71
CA VAL A 214 9.41 -24.43 4.93
C VAL A 214 9.35 -25.58 5.95
N LYS A 215 10.51 -26.11 6.35
CA LYS A 215 10.59 -27.07 7.46
C LYS A 215 10.04 -26.36 8.71
N LYS A 216 8.92 -26.85 9.26
CA LYS A 216 8.39 -26.41 10.55
C LYS A 216 9.46 -26.61 11.64
N LYS A 217 10.08 -25.52 12.10
CA LYS A 217 10.56 -25.42 13.49
C LYS A 217 9.45 -24.76 14.32
N GLY A 218 9.22 -25.29 15.52
CA GLY A 218 8.04 -25.06 16.35
C GLY A 218 7.58 -23.61 16.43
N SER A 219 6.28 -23.40 16.24
CA SER A 219 5.68 -22.07 16.24
C SER A 219 5.64 -21.49 17.65
N ASN A 220 6.32 -20.37 17.86
CA ASN A 220 5.88 -19.38 18.84
C ASN A 220 4.69 -18.59 18.25
N ALA A 221 3.59 -19.29 17.89
CA ALA A 221 2.41 -18.69 17.27
C ALA A 221 1.75 -17.62 18.18
N ASN A 222 1.94 -17.73 19.50
CA ASN A 222 1.50 -16.71 20.45
C ASN A 222 2.40 -15.45 20.45
N ILE A 223 3.62 -15.51 19.91
CA ILE A 223 4.51 -14.35 19.78
C ILE A 223 4.27 -13.62 18.45
N PHE A 224 3.85 -14.34 17.40
CA PHE A 224 3.58 -13.77 16.06
C PHE A 224 2.32 -12.88 16.04
N PHE A 225 1.25 -13.29 16.73
CA PHE A 225 0.03 -12.48 16.91
C PHE A 225 0.31 -11.17 17.70
N ILE A 226 1.19 -11.23 18.71
CA ILE A 226 1.54 -10.09 19.57
C ILE A 226 2.54 -9.14 18.90
N LYS A 227 3.31 -9.57 17.89
CA LYS A 227 4.39 -8.76 17.29
C LYS A 227 4.09 -8.16 15.92
N CYS A 228 3.12 -8.68 15.16
CA CYS A 228 2.77 -8.13 13.84
C CYS A 228 1.36 -7.52 13.79
N ILE A 229 0.40 -8.05 14.57
CA ILE A 229 -0.97 -7.51 14.58
C ILE A 229 -1.13 -6.38 15.58
N LEU A 230 -0.40 -6.39 16.69
CA LEU A 230 -0.44 -5.29 17.66
C LEU A 230 -0.04 -3.95 17.02
N PRO A 231 1.04 -3.84 16.23
CA PRO A 231 1.37 -2.59 15.54
C PRO A 231 0.33 -2.18 14.49
N ILE A 232 -0.26 -3.14 13.75
CA ILE A 232 -1.26 -2.85 12.71
C ILE A 232 -2.61 -2.42 13.32
N MET A 233 -3.04 -3.09 14.40
CA MET A 233 -4.23 -2.70 15.17
C MET A 233 -3.99 -1.41 15.93
N VAL A 234 -2.77 -1.17 16.42
CA VAL A 234 -2.35 0.11 16.97
C VAL A 234 -2.37 1.17 15.87
N SER A 235 -1.88 0.96 14.65
CA SER A 235 -2.00 1.93 13.55
C SER A 235 -3.47 2.24 13.18
N ILE A 236 -4.37 1.26 13.23
CA ILE A 236 -5.81 1.45 12.97
C ILE A 236 -6.50 2.16 14.14
N ILE A 237 -6.12 1.85 15.39
CA ILE A 237 -6.65 2.49 16.61
C ILE A 237 -6.06 3.91 16.78
N LEU A 238 -4.80 4.14 16.39
CA LEU A 238 -4.13 5.44 16.38
C LEU A 238 -4.71 6.35 15.29
N ALA A 239 -5.04 5.82 14.11
CA ALA A 239 -5.79 6.56 13.09
C ALA A 239 -7.21 6.96 13.55
N ALA A 240 -7.81 6.20 14.48
CA ALA A 240 -9.11 6.52 15.07
C ALA A 240 -9.03 7.50 16.27
N ASN A 241 -7.84 7.74 16.85
CA ASN A 241 -7.64 8.53 18.07
C ASN A 241 -6.88 9.85 17.87
N GLY A 242 -6.68 10.31 16.64
CA GLY A 242 -6.22 11.69 16.38
C GLY A 242 -4.71 11.86 16.13
N PHE A 243 -4.08 10.92 15.44
CA PHE A 243 -2.75 11.14 14.87
C PHE A 243 -2.82 11.99 13.59
N ASP A 244 -2.13 13.13 13.62
CA ASP A 244 -2.13 14.17 12.58
C ASP A 244 -1.13 13.80 11.47
N GLU A 245 -1.57 13.75 10.20
CA GLU A 245 -0.74 13.56 8.98
C GLU A 245 0.26 14.73 8.74
N SER A 246 0.54 15.55 9.74
CA SER A 246 1.42 16.70 9.62
C SER A 246 2.89 16.26 9.63
N ASN A 247 3.53 16.40 8.47
CA ASN A 247 4.97 16.21 8.21
C ASN A 247 5.88 16.55 9.41
N LEU A 248 7.01 15.84 9.57
CA LEU A 248 8.13 16.15 10.48
C LEU A 248 8.58 17.64 10.51
N LEU A 249 8.20 18.39 9.47
CA LEU A 249 8.54 19.80 9.22
C LEU A 249 7.35 20.78 9.34
N GLY A 250 6.14 20.28 9.63
CA GLY A 250 4.87 21.00 9.55
C GLY A 250 4.21 21.38 10.89
N ARG A 251 4.61 20.79 12.02
CA ARG A 251 4.08 21.11 13.37
C ARG A 251 5.20 21.65 14.27
N GLY A 252 5.26 22.97 14.45
CA GLY A 252 6.21 23.61 15.37
C GLY A 252 7.68 23.40 15.00
N SER A 253 8.57 24.24 15.50
CA SER A 253 9.99 24.08 15.23
C SER A 253 10.60 23.09 16.23
N PHE A 254 10.73 21.81 15.86
CA PHE A 254 11.46 20.86 16.71
C PHE A 254 12.93 21.29 16.86
N GLY A 255 13.41 21.26 18.10
CA GLY A 255 14.81 21.53 18.44
C GLY A 255 15.75 20.40 18.01
N CYS A 256 17.06 20.64 18.14
CA CYS A 256 18.10 19.72 17.67
C CYS A 256 17.99 18.32 18.31
N VAL A 257 17.75 18.25 19.63
CA VAL A 257 17.63 16.99 20.38
C VAL A 257 16.40 16.20 19.96
N GLN A 258 15.27 16.86 19.74
CA GLN A 258 14.03 16.21 19.32
C GLN A 258 14.19 15.57 17.94
N ARG A 259 14.73 16.32 16.97
CA ARG A 259 15.05 15.79 15.64
C ARG A 259 16.01 14.61 15.71
N LEU A 260 17.03 14.70 16.57
CA LEU A 260 18.00 13.63 16.77
C LEU A 260 17.36 12.38 17.40
N ASN A 261 16.45 12.53 18.35
CA ASN A 261 15.71 11.41 18.94
C ASN A 261 14.87 10.68 17.91
N ILE A 262 14.06 11.42 17.14
CA ILE A 262 13.24 10.85 16.06
C ILE A 262 14.11 10.06 15.08
N MET A 263 15.27 10.61 14.69
CA MET A 263 16.17 9.92 13.78
C MET A 263 16.83 8.67 14.39
N ILE A 264 17.06 8.65 15.72
CA ILE A 264 17.52 7.46 16.45
C ILE A 264 16.42 6.40 16.47
N ASP A 265 15.16 6.78 16.67
CA ASP A 265 14.03 5.85 16.67
C ASP A 265 13.88 5.18 15.30
N VAL A 266 13.94 5.97 14.23
CA VAL A 266 13.91 5.43 12.86
C VAL A 266 15.12 4.55 12.55
N ALA A 267 16.32 4.94 13.02
CA ALA A 267 17.51 4.11 12.85
C ALA A 267 17.38 2.75 13.56
N SER A 268 16.84 2.76 14.78
CA SER A 268 16.62 1.56 15.60
C SER A 268 15.56 0.66 14.99
N ALA A 269 14.49 1.24 14.41
CA ALA A 269 13.48 0.50 13.68
C ALA A 269 14.07 -0.20 12.44
N LEU A 270 14.85 0.52 11.63
CA LEU A 270 15.51 -0.07 10.46
C LEU A 270 16.59 -1.10 10.84
N GLU A 271 17.32 -0.88 11.93
CA GLU A 271 18.24 -1.89 12.49
C GLU A 271 17.51 -3.18 12.83
N TYR A 272 16.37 -3.07 13.53
CA TYR A 272 15.53 -4.21 13.85
C TYR A 272 15.03 -4.93 12.59
N LEU A 273 14.60 -4.19 11.57
CA LEU A 273 14.15 -4.75 10.29
C LEU A 273 15.30 -5.45 9.54
N HIS A 274 16.51 -4.90 9.57
CA HIS A 274 17.65 -5.40 8.79
C HIS A 274 18.39 -6.56 9.47
N HIS A 275 18.49 -6.56 10.80
CA HIS A 275 19.32 -7.51 11.57
C HIS A 275 18.53 -8.25 12.66
N GLY A 276 17.49 -7.63 13.21
CA GLY A 276 16.67 -8.19 14.29
C GLY A 276 15.51 -9.08 13.83
N SER A 277 15.26 -9.15 12.52
CA SER A 277 14.15 -9.90 11.92
C SER A 277 14.66 -11.03 11.00
N SER A 278 13.95 -12.16 11.01
CA SER A 278 14.14 -13.25 10.04
C SER A 278 12.76 -13.67 9.54
N PRO A 279 12.45 -13.47 8.24
CA PRO A 279 13.32 -12.95 7.18
C PRO A 279 13.67 -11.47 7.34
N ILE A 280 14.77 -11.03 6.71
CA ILE A 280 15.22 -9.63 6.70
C ILE A 280 14.18 -8.78 5.98
N VAL A 281 13.77 -7.66 6.56
CA VAL A 281 12.80 -6.74 5.95
C VAL A 281 13.52 -5.53 5.36
N VAL A 282 13.34 -5.26 4.07
CA VAL A 282 13.80 -4.04 3.39
C VAL A 282 12.58 -3.14 3.14
N HIS A 283 12.57 -1.95 3.71
CA HIS A 283 11.44 -1.02 3.70
C HIS A 283 11.14 -0.49 2.29
N CYS A 284 12.17 -0.20 1.50
CA CYS A 284 12.12 0.31 0.12
C CYS A 284 11.56 1.72 -0.09
N ASP A 285 10.90 2.34 0.91
CA ASP A 285 10.38 3.71 0.83
C ASP A 285 10.64 4.56 2.09
N VAL A 286 11.89 4.56 2.59
CA VAL A 286 12.25 5.35 3.77
C VAL A 286 12.28 6.84 3.42
N LYS A 287 11.38 7.64 4.02
CA LYS A 287 11.27 9.10 3.82
C LYS A 287 10.50 9.74 4.98
N PRO A 288 10.61 11.07 5.21
CA PRO A 288 10.01 11.73 6.38
C PRO A 288 8.50 11.54 6.55
N CYS A 289 7.71 11.50 5.47
CA CYS A 289 6.25 11.33 5.57
C CYS A 289 5.83 9.90 5.93
N ASN A 290 6.76 8.94 5.87
CA ASN A 290 6.57 7.56 6.30
C ASN A 290 7.10 7.36 7.74
N VAL A 291 7.25 8.45 8.49
CA VAL A 291 7.59 8.46 9.92
C VAL A 291 6.46 9.15 10.66
N LEU A 292 5.71 8.37 11.44
CA LEU A 292 4.65 8.88 12.31
C LEU A 292 5.25 9.23 13.67
N LEU A 293 4.74 10.28 14.31
CA LEU A 293 5.15 10.67 15.67
C LEU A 293 4.01 10.35 16.62
N ASP A 294 4.30 9.72 17.76
CA ASP A 294 3.30 9.50 18.82
C ASP A 294 3.10 10.73 19.74
N GLU A 295 2.25 10.60 20.78
CA GLU A 295 2.01 11.65 21.77
C GLU A 295 3.29 12.05 22.53
N ASP A 296 4.27 11.14 22.62
CA ASP A 296 5.56 11.34 23.29
C ASP A 296 6.66 11.79 22.30
N ILE A 297 6.31 12.09 21.04
CA ILE A 297 7.23 12.50 19.97
C ILE A 297 8.26 11.38 19.65
N VAL A 298 7.86 10.12 19.80
CA VAL A 298 8.66 8.96 19.37
C VAL A 298 8.39 8.68 17.89
N GLY A 299 9.46 8.45 17.13
CA GLY A 299 9.38 8.15 15.69
C GLY A 299 9.01 6.70 15.39
N HIS A 300 7.95 6.50 14.62
CA HIS A 300 7.47 5.19 14.17
C HIS A 300 7.53 5.08 12.65
N VAL A 301 8.32 4.14 12.13
CA VAL A 301 8.39 3.85 10.68
C VAL A 301 7.07 3.22 10.22
N SER A 302 6.49 3.76 9.14
CA SER A 302 5.20 3.36 8.59
C SER A 302 5.26 3.14 7.07
N ASP A 303 4.14 2.72 6.47
CA ASP A 303 4.00 2.48 5.02
C ASP A 303 4.94 1.42 4.44
N PHE A 304 4.73 0.18 4.87
CA PHE A 304 5.41 -1.01 4.34
C PHE A 304 4.80 -1.51 3.01
N GLY A 305 4.01 -0.69 2.32
CA GLY A 305 3.25 -1.09 1.13
C GLY A 305 4.11 -1.62 -0.03
N ILE A 306 5.39 -1.22 -0.07
CA ILE A 306 6.37 -1.71 -1.06
C ILE A 306 7.54 -2.48 -0.45
N ALA A 307 7.49 -2.78 0.86
CA ALA A 307 8.55 -3.48 1.57
C ALA A 307 8.75 -4.91 1.05
N LYS A 308 9.95 -5.45 1.27
CA LYS A 308 10.39 -6.74 0.74
C LYS A 308 11.04 -7.58 1.82
N LEU A 309 10.81 -8.89 1.74
CA LEU A 309 11.39 -9.87 2.66
C LEU A 309 12.52 -10.60 1.93
N LEU A 310 13.75 -10.46 2.40
CA LEU A 310 14.89 -11.21 1.89
C LEU A 310 15.08 -12.49 2.72
N GLY A 311 15.09 -13.65 2.05
CA GLY A 311 15.27 -14.95 2.70
C GLY A 311 16.70 -15.18 3.22
N GLU A 312 16.87 -16.14 4.13
CA GLU A 312 18.19 -16.51 4.66
C GLU A 312 19.16 -16.88 3.51
N GLY A 313 20.20 -16.07 3.32
CA GLY A 313 21.22 -16.23 2.27
C GLY A 313 21.02 -15.39 1.00
N GLN A 314 19.92 -14.63 0.89
CA GLN A 314 19.69 -13.69 -0.21
C GLN A 314 19.99 -12.26 0.24
N SER A 315 20.96 -11.60 -0.39
CA SER A 315 21.32 -10.20 -0.08
C SER A 315 20.74 -9.17 -1.04
N LYS A 316 20.12 -9.63 -2.15
CA LYS A 316 19.71 -8.79 -3.29
C LYS A 316 18.45 -9.38 -3.97
N GLU A 317 17.40 -8.57 -4.12
CA GLU A 317 16.21 -8.85 -4.96
C GLU A 317 16.04 -7.77 -6.05
N TYR A 318 15.13 -7.95 -7.02
CA TYR A 318 14.92 -6.98 -8.11
C TYR A 318 13.48 -6.43 -8.12
N THR A 319 13.32 -5.10 -8.17
CA THR A 319 12.00 -4.44 -8.23
C THR A 319 11.71 -3.76 -9.56
N LYS A 320 10.42 -3.75 -9.95
CA LYS A 320 9.87 -2.90 -11.02
C LYS A 320 9.12 -1.66 -10.48
N THR A 321 8.94 -1.57 -9.17
CA THR A 321 8.27 -0.45 -8.50
C THR A 321 9.26 0.71 -8.34
N MET A 322 8.87 1.92 -8.76
CA MET A 322 9.69 3.11 -8.58
C MET A 322 9.59 3.57 -7.12
N ALA A 323 10.72 3.64 -6.42
CA ALA A 323 10.82 4.30 -5.11
C ALA A 323 10.63 5.82 -5.25
N THR A 324 10.51 6.53 -4.13
CA THR A 324 10.28 7.99 -4.13
C THR A 324 11.47 8.75 -4.71
N VAL A 325 11.21 9.59 -5.73
CA VAL A 325 12.21 10.46 -6.39
C VAL A 325 12.92 11.33 -5.34
N GLY A 326 14.25 11.37 -5.40
CA GLY A 326 15.11 12.11 -4.44
C GLY A 326 15.72 11.24 -3.33
N TYR A 327 15.08 10.13 -2.95
CA TYR A 327 15.57 9.20 -1.92
C TYR A 327 16.14 7.89 -2.49
N ILE A 328 16.09 7.74 -3.81
CA ILE A 328 16.55 6.53 -4.51
C ILE A 328 18.08 6.51 -4.56
N ALA A 329 18.67 5.41 -4.10
CA ALA A 329 20.09 5.15 -4.26
C ALA A 329 20.51 5.18 -5.74
N PRO A 330 21.67 5.76 -6.09
CA PRO A 330 22.17 5.74 -7.46
C PRO A 330 22.39 4.29 -7.90
N VAL A 331 21.99 4.00 -9.14
CA VAL A 331 22.28 2.73 -9.78
C VAL A 331 23.78 2.74 -10.07
N ALA A 332 24.58 2.03 -9.26
CA ALA A 332 26.02 1.92 -9.46
C ALA A 332 26.33 1.64 -10.95
N LYS A 333 27.36 2.32 -11.48
CA LYS A 333 27.76 2.50 -12.90
C LYS A 333 27.94 1.23 -13.79
N PHE A 334 27.40 0.07 -13.43
CA PHE A 334 27.46 -1.17 -14.20
C PHE A 334 26.10 -1.89 -14.30
N GLY A 335 25.16 -1.34 -15.08
CA GLY A 335 24.08 -2.12 -15.72
C GLY A 335 23.05 -2.81 -14.83
N SER A 336 22.99 -2.51 -13.53
CA SER A 336 22.16 -3.24 -12.55
C SER A 336 20.80 -2.57 -12.34
N LYS A 337 19.78 -2.85 -13.16
CA LYS A 337 18.41 -2.33 -12.92
C LYS A 337 17.86 -2.83 -11.57
N GLY A 338 17.58 -1.92 -10.63
CA GLY A 338 16.57 -2.09 -9.57
C GLY A 338 16.88 -3.10 -8.46
N ILE A 339 18.12 -3.23 -8.01
CA ILE A 339 18.48 -4.12 -6.88
C ILE A 339 17.93 -3.56 -5.56
N ILE A 340 17.04 -4.31 -4.92
CA ILE A 340 16.55 -4.14 -3.56
C ILE A 340 17.57 -4.74 -2.60
N SER A 341 18.00 -3.94 -1.63
CA SER A 341 18.87 -4.39 -0.53
C SER A 341 18.63 -3.50 0.69
N THR A 342 19.01 -3.97 1.87
CA THR A 342 19.04 -3.16 3.10
C THR A 342 19.87 -1.88 2.91
N LYS A 343 20.88 -1.92 2.04
CA LYS A 343 21.71 -0.77 1.67
C LYS A 343 20.97 0.30 0.86
N GLY A 344 19.82 -0.04 0.26
CA GLY A 344 18.89 0.93 -0.32
C GLY A 344 18.25 1.80 0.76
N ASP A 345 17.70 1.17 1.80
CA ASP A 345 17.11 1.87 2.95
C ASP A 345 18.14 2.75 3.67
N VAL A 346 19.39 2.27 3.81
CA VAL A 346 20.49 3.06 4.39
C VAL A 346 20.72 4.35 3.60
N TYR A 347 20.72 4.29 2.27
CA TYR A 347 20.88 5.49 1.45
C TYR A 347 19.71 6.46 1.65
N SER A 348 18.47 5.96 1.60
CA SER A 348 17.27 6.77 1.81
C SER A 348 17.23 7.41 3.20
N PHE A 349 17.67 6.68 4.24
CA PHE A 349 17.86 7.20 5.59
C PHE A 349 18.89 8.34 5.65
N GLY A 350 20.00 8.23 4.90
CA GLY A 350 20.99 9.30 4.77
C GLY A 350 20.41 10.59 4.19
N ILE A 351 19.59 10.49 3.13
CA ILE A 351 18.89 11.66 2.57
C ILE A 351 17.92 12.27 3.59
N MET A 352 17.19 11.43 4.32
CA MET A 352 16.28 11.88 5.37
C MET A 352 16.99 12.60 6.53
N LEU A 353 18.20 12.17 6.92
CA LEU A 353 19.04 12.90 7.86
C LEU A 353 19.41 14.30 7.34
N MET A 354 19.81 14.39 6.05
CA MET A 354 20.16 15.68 5.43
C MET A 354 18.95 16.62 5.41
N GLU A 355 17.80 16.15 4.96
CA GLU A 355 16.57 16.95 4.95
C GLU A 355 16.16 17.40 6.36
N THR A 356 16.22 16.50 7.34
CA THR A 356 15.79 16.80 8.72
C THR A 356 16.60 17.93 9.35
N PHE A 357 17.92 18.00 9.10
CA PHE A 357 18.79 18.99 9.74
C PHE A 357 19.08 20.24 8.90
N THR A 358 18.69 20.23 7.62
CA THR A 358 18.83 21.40 6.73
C THR A 358 17.51 22.04 6.35
N ARG A 359 16.40 21.31 6.53
CA ARG A 359 15.06 21.68 6.09
C ARG A 359 14.97 21.95 4.57
N LYS A 360 15.88 21.36 3.81
CA LYS A 360 15.84 21.34 2.35
C LYS A 360 15.30 19.99 1.89
N LYS A 361 14.40 19.98 0.92
CA LYS A 361 13.91 18.71 0.33
C LYS A 361 14.84 18.28 -0.79
N PRO A 362 15.08 16.98 -1.00
CA PRO A 362 15.91 16.51 -2.11
C PRO A 362 15.31 16.87 -3.49
N THR A 363 14.05 17.28 -3.54
CA THR A 363 13.32 17.73 -4.74
C THR A 363 13.20 19.26 -4.84
N ASP A 364 13.82 20.04 -3.94
CA ASP A 364 13.79 21.50 -4.05
C ASP A 364 14.47 21.96 -5.34
N ASP A 365 14.00 23.08 -5.92
CA ASP A 365 14.55 23.68 -7.15
C ASP A 365 16.06 23.98 -7.06
N LEU A 366 16.62 24.05 -5.85
CA LEU A 366 18.05 24.17 -5.59
C LEU A 366 18.88 22.99 -6.15
N PHE A 367 18.27 21.81 -6.30
CA PHE A 367 18.96 20.55 -6.65
C PHE A 367 18.72 20.09 -8.10
N VAL A 368 18.38 21.02 -8.99
CA VAL A 368 18.25 20.77 -10.44
C VAL A 368 19.62 20.84 -11.15
N ALA A 369 19.67 20.36 -12.41
CA ALA A 369 20.83 20.44 -13.30
C ALA A 369 22.11 19.70 -12.83
N GLY A 370 21.96 18.60 -12.08
CA GLY A 370 23.06 17.68 -11.75
C GLY A 370 23.70 17.88 -10.38
N LEU A 371 23.29 18.91 -9.62
CA LEU A 371 23.67 19.11 -8.23
C LEU A 371 22.72 18.32 -7.32
N SER A 372 23.18 17.23 -6.71
CA SER A 372 22.40 16.48 -5.73
C SER A 372 22.54 17.08 -4.32
N MET A 373 21.56 16.82 -3.44
CA MET A 373 21.66 17.17 -2.02
C MET A 373 22.95 16.60 -1.38
N LYS A 374 23.32 15.36 -1.70
CA LYS A 374 24.60 14.75 -1.29
C LYS A 374 25.79 15.62 -1.70
N GLY A 375 25.84 16.04 -2.97
CA GLY A 375 26.90 16.88 -3.52
C GLY A 375 26.99 18.23 -2.81
N TRP A 376 25.86 18.90 -2.65
CA TRP A 376 25.76 20.17 -1.95
C TRP A 376 26.25 20.09 -0.49
N ILE A 377 25.85 19.07 0.26
CA ILE A 377 26.28 18.84 1.65
C ILE A 377 27.79 18.55 1.70
N SER A 378 28.30 17.72 0.79
CA SER A 378 29.72 17.38 0.71
C SER A 378 30.59 18.62 0.48
N GLU A 379 30.17 19.54 -0.38
CA GLU A 379 30.90 20.79 -0.61
C GLU A 379 30.82 21.74 0.60
N SER A 380 29.63 21.84 1.20
CA SER A 380 29.35 22.83 2.22
C SER A 380 29.94 22.49 3.59
N LEU A 381 30.11 21.21 3.93
CA LEU A 381 30.73 20.77 5.20
C LEU A 381 32.16 21.28 5.39
N SER A 382 32.85 21.65 4.32
CA SER A 382 34.22 22.17 4.35
C SER A 382 34.33 23.70 4.40
N ARG A 383 33.25 24.42 4.08
CA ARG A 383 33.30 25.87 3.80
C ARG A 383 32.28 26.71 4.56
N ALA A 384 31.08 26.20 4.83
CA ALA A 384 29.95 27.01 5.32
C ALA A 384 28.85 26.13 5.97
N ILE A 385 29.21 25.35 6.99
CA ILE A 385 28.26 24.43 7.65
C ILE A 385 27.11 25.16 8.34
N ASP A 386 27.38 26.34 8.90
CA ASP A 386 26.43 27.25 9.53
C ASP A 386 25.32 27.72 8.56
N GLN A 387 25.62 27.81 7.26
CA GLN A 387 24.66 28.20 6.22
C GLN A 387 23.76 27.04 5.75
N VAL A 388 24.12 25.81 6.14
CA VAL A 388 23.42 24.57 5.76
C VAL A 388 22.47 24.11 6.85
N VAL A 389 22.81 24.37 8.12
CA VAL A 389 21.94 24.03 9.26
C VAL A 389 20.64 24.82 9.15
N ASP A 390 19.51 24.16 9.46
CA ASP A 390 18.22 24.83 9.57
C ASP A 390 18.33 26.04 10.51
N SER A 391 18.06 27.23 9.97
CA SER A 391 18.15 28.49 10.72
C SER A 391 17.29 28.49 11.98
N ASN A 392 16.20 27.72 11.99
CA ASN A 392 15.34 27.60 13.16
C ASN A 392 16.02 26.87 14.33
N LEU A 393 16.98 25.97 14.06
CA LEU A 393 17.78 25.33 15.12
C LEU A 393 18.73 26.32 15.79
N LEU A 394 19.06 27.43 15.10
CA LEU A 394 20.01 28.44 15.57
C LEU A 394 19.31 29.62 16.30
N GLN A 395 17.99 29.74 16.18
CA GLN A 395 17.22 30.88 16.71
C GLN A 395 16.68 30.67 18.13
N ASP A 396 16.56 29.42 18.61
CA ASP A 396 15.80 29.08 19.83
C ASP A 396 16.67 28.86 21.08
N GLU A 397 18.00 28.79 20.93
CA GLU A 397 18.91 28.54 22.05
C GLU A 397 20.03 29.59 22.11
N GLY A 398 20.30 30.15 23.30
CA GLY A 398 21.24 31.27 23.48
C GLY A 398 22.63 31.00 22.89
N HIS A 399 23.40 32.06 22.62
CA HIS A 399 24.66 32.03 21.85
C HIS A 399 25.67 30.94 22.22
N HIS A 400 25.65 30.41 23.45
CA HIS A 400 26.53 29.31 23.88
C HIS A 400 26.17 27.92 23.32
N HIS A 401 24.97 27.73 22.77
CA HIS A 401 24.50 26.43 22.27
C HIS A 401 24.62 26.29 20.75
N VAL A 402 24.83 27.40 20.04
CA VAL A 402 24.92 27.46 18.57
C VAL A 402 26.10 26.62 18.06
N ASP A 403 27.27 26.74 18.68
CA ASP A 403 28.47 25.99 18.28
C ASP A 403 28.29 24.48 18.46
N ASP A 404 27.61 24.06 19.53
CA ASP A 404 27.33 22.63 19.80
C ASP A 404 26.28 22.07 18.85
N ILE A 405 25.28 22.87 18.46
CA ILE A 405 24.30 22.52 17.43
C ILE A 405 24.99 22.37 16.08
N ILE A 406 25.88 23.29 15.72
CA ILE A 406 26.67 23.22 14.48
C ILE A 406 27.59 21.99 14.50
N ALA A 407 28.30 21.73 15.60
CA ALA A 407 29.19 20.58 15.72
C ALA A 407 28.45 19.24 15.66
N SER A 408 27.28 19.15 16.29
CA SER A 408 26.42 17.96 16.26
C SER A 408 25.82 17.75 14.88
N THR A 409 25.31 18.81 14.27
CA THR A 409 24.78 18.77 12.89
C THR A 409 25.87 18.40 11.90
N SER A 410 27.08 18.92 12.04
CA SER A 410 28.24 18.52 11.22
C SER A 410 28.53 17.02 11.35
N SER A 411 28.47 16.48 12.56
CA SER A 411 28.68 15.05 12.81
C SER A 411 27.57 14.20 12.17
N ILE A 412 26.32 14.66 12.25
CA ILE A 412 25.16 13.99 11.65
C ILE A 412 25.23 14.03 10.12
N LEU A 413 25.56 15.17 9.52
CA LEU A 413 25.67 15.29 8.07
C LEU A 413 26.84 14.49 7.50
N LYS A 414 27.96 14.36 8.25
CA LYS A 414 29.05 13.43 7.89
C LYS A 414 28.57 11.97 7.92
N LEU A 415 27.82 11.58 8.95
CA LEU A 415 27.22 10.25 9.02
C LEU A 415 26.26 10.02 7.85
N ALA A 416 25.44 11.01 7.51
CA ALA A 416 24.53 10.96 6.37
C ALA A 416 25.26 10.77 5.03
N LEU A 417 26.41 11.43 4.83
CA LEU A 417 27.24 11.21 3.64
C LEU A 417 27.75 9.77 3.54
N ASN A 418 28.20 9.17 4.64
CA ASN A 418 28.64 7.78 4.68
C ASN A 418 27.49 6.78 4.41
N CYS A 419 26.25 7.16 4.71
CA CYS A 419 25.06 6.37 4.34
C CYS A 419 24.78 6.45 2.83
N CYS A 420 25.17 7.55 2.20
CA CYS A 420 24.87 7.86 0.81
C CYS A 420 26.00 7.51 -0.17
N GLU A 421 26.90 6.58 0.17
CA GLU A 421 27.96 6.13 -0.77
C GLU A 421 27.40 5.54 -2.05
N ASP A 422 28.13 5.72 -3.17
CA ASP A 422 27.65 5.32 -4.49
C ASP A 422 27.56 3.79 -4.59
N LEU A 423 28.54 3.07 -4.01
CA LEU A 423 28.54 1.61 -3.93
C LEU A 423 27.80 1.12 -2.66
N PRO A 424 26.83 0.21 -2.78
CA PRO A 424 26.10 -0.36 -1.64
C PRO A 424 27.01 -0.97 -0.56
N GLU A 425 28.13 -1.57 -0.97
CA GLU A 425 29.09 -2.24 -0.11
C GLU A 425 29.91 -1.26 0.75
N GLU A 426 30.02 0.00 0.33
CA GLU A 426 30.73 1.07 1.06
C GLU A 426 29.82 1.77 2.09
N ARG A 427 28.49 1.59 1.98
CA ARG A 427 27.54 2.18 2.92
C ARG A 427 27.61 1.49 4.27
N MET A 428 27.40 2.25 5.33
CA MET A 428 27.30 1.75 6.71
C MET A 428 26.11 0.77 6.88
N ASN A 429 26.06 0.01 7.99
CA ASN A 429 24.88 -0.75 8.38
C ASN A 429 24.08 0.05 9.44
N MET A 430 22.81 -0.31 9.64
CA MET A 430 21.93 0.43 10.55
C MET A 430 22.33 0.34 12.02
N GLU A 431 22.97 -0.75 12.45
CA GLU A 431 23.51 -0.92 13.82
C GLU A 431 24.59 0.13 14.13
N ASP A 432 25.57 0.27 13.23
CA ASP A 432 26.64 1.27 13.34
C ASP A 432 26.11 2.71 13.26
N ILE A 433 25.07 2.93 12.45
CA ILE A 433 24.41 4.23 12.30
C ILE A 433 23.68 4.60 13.60
N ALA A 434 22.86 3.69 14.16
CA ALA A 434 22.14 3.91 15.41
C ALA A 434 23.11 4.17 16.58
N ALA A 435 24.20 3.40 16.67
CA ALA A 435 25.26 3.62 17.65
C ALA A 435 25.94 4.99 17.48
N SER A 436 26.20 5.41 16.22
CA SER A 436 26.82 6.70 15.91
C SER A 436 25.92 7.88 16.28
N LEU A 437 24.62 7.80 15.99
CA LEU A 437 23.64 8.84 16.37
C LEU A 437 23.52 8.96 17.90
N ASN A 438 23.44 7.84 18.61
CA ASN A 438 23.45 7.84 20.07
C ASN A 438 24.73 8.46 20.66
N LYS A 439 25.88 8.23 20.03
CA LYS A 439 27.14 8.87 20.41
C LYS A 439 27.12 10.38 20.17
N VAL A 440 26.51 10.85 19.08
CA VAL A 440 26.31 12.30 18.84
C VAL A 440 25.41 12.89 19.91
N LYS A 441 24.26 12.25 20.20
CA LYS A 441 23.32 12.68 21.25
C LYS A 441 24.00 12.79 22.61
N ALA A 442 24.76 11.77 23.00
CA ALA A 442 25.48 11.76 24.27
C ALA A 442 26.54 12.86 24.36
N LYS A 443 27.20 13.23 23.24
CA LYS A 443 28.15 14.35 23.20
C LYS A 443 27.43 15.70 23.35
N PHE A 444 26.32 15.88 22.64
CA PHE A 444 25.52 17.11 22.70
C PHE A 444 24.99 17.35 24.12
N LEU A 445 24.38 16.34 24.74
CA LEU A 445 23.85 16.46 26.12
C LEU A 445 24.96 16.71 27.16
N LYS A 446 26.14 16.09 26.99
CA LYS A 446 27.29 16.34 27.88
C LYS A 446 27.89 17.74 27.74
N ALA A 447 27.76 18.38 26.58
CA ALA A 447 28.16 19.78 26.40
C ALA A 447 27.22 20.68 27.21
N ASN A 448 25.90 20.45 27.09
CA ASN A 448 24.88 21.21 27.81
C ASN A 448 24.98 21.04 29.35
N ASP A 449 25.24 19.84 29.87
CA ASP A 449 25.42 19.61 31.31
C ASP A 449 26.62 20.36 31.90
N LYS A 450 27.70 20.55 31.11
CA LYS A 450 28.89 21.29 31.57
C LYS A 450 28.61 22.78 31.73
N ASP A 451 27.70 23.34 30.94
CA ASP A 451 27.33 24.76 31.04
C ASP A 451 26.44 25.05 32.24
N VAL A 452 25.56 24.11 32.63
CA VAL A 452 24.80 24.20 33.90
C VAL A 452 25.74 24.22 35.11
N VAL A 453 26.76 23.36 35.13
CA VAL A 453 27.74 23.31 36.23
C VAL A 453 28.66 24.55 36.25
N ARG A 454 28.92 25.18 35.10
CA ARG A 454 29.72 26.41 35.01
C ARG A 454 28.96 27.65 35.46
N PHE A 455 27.64 27.68 35.27
CA PHE A 455 26.75 28.75 35.74
C PHE A 455 26.53 28.70 37.26
N CYS A 456 26.55 27.52 37.88
CA CYS A 456 26.47 27.37 39.35
C CYS A 456 27.80 27.61 40.09
N ARG A 457 28.90 27.93 39.39
CA ARG A 457 30.24 28.17 39.97
C ARG A 457 30.76 29.61 39.79
N LYS A 458 29.96 30.51 39.23
CA LYS A 458 30.15 31.97 39.31
C LYS A 458 29.09 32.53 40.24
#